data_AF-A0A644X6B6-F1
#
_entry.id   AF-A0A644X6B6-F1
#
_cell.length_a   1.000
_cell.length_b   1.000
_cell.length_c   1.000
_cell.angle_alpha   90.00
_cell.angle_beta   90.00
_cell.angle_gamma   90.00
#
_symmetry.space_group_name_H-M   'P 1'
#
loop_
_entity.id
_entity.type
_entity.pdbx_description
1 polymer ?
#
loop_
_entity_poly.entity_id
_entity_poly.type
_entity_poly.pdbx_seq_one_letter_code
_entity_poly.pdbx_strand_id
1 'polypeptide(L)'
;MNNVQIIRTADMIAAEINAIKDQTRNIVLYNSIEIGRRLVEAKEIVGHGEWSNWLEKSVDYSQRTANNLMKIFKEYGASQMSLLGDNLNSQTYANLSYSQALALIGLEPEERENFVKDNKIDDMSTRELQAAIKEKQKLEEQLKAKEEEANKNKEKIKKYQEENKKIKSKIDEINSKKQEELTNREVEIENLRNHINSLEKRIEEEKENARDPEAEEEINKTTKLLQEKAVELGQALKEIESLKKELEEKPIEINAEIPEEVTRELEELRDRVSKATSQNESSVKFKIYFNELAKGFSDLLKSLGEIEEEEIKEKYKSAVKKLINDMNNNL
;
A
#
# COMPACT_ATOMS: atom_id res chain seq x y z
N MET A 1 -64.48 -0.92 46.85
CA MET A 1 -63.05 -1.07 46.49
C MET A 1 -63.00 -2.02 45.31
N ASN A 2 -62.73 -1.50 44.10
CA ASN A 2 -62.65 -2.33 42.90
C ASN A 2 -61.33 -3.11 42.96
N ASN A 3 -61.44 -4.42 43.12
CA ASN A 3 -60.32 -5.34 43.07
C ASN A 3 -59.95 -5.52 41.60
N VAL A 4 -58.96 -4.77 41.12
CA VAL A 4 -58.42 -4.95 39.77
C VAL A 4 -57.70 -6.30 39.76
N GLN A 5 -58.37 -7.33 39.24
CA GLN A 5 -57.71 -8.59 38.92
C GLN A 5 -56.71 -8.31 37.81
N ILE A 6 -55.42 -8.26 38.16
CA ILE A 6 -54.32 -8.20 37.20
C ILE A 6 -54.32 -9.54 36.45
N ILE A 7 -54.85 -9.55 35.23
CA ILE A 7 -54.83 -10.71 34.34
C ILE A 7 -53.36 -10.92 33.95
N ARG A 8 -52.74 -11.98 34.48
CA ARG A 8 -51.36 -12.35 34.11
C ARG A 8 -51.34 -12.83 32.66
N THR A 9 -50.49 -12.22 31.84
CA THR A 9 -50.28 -12.62 30.44
C THR A 9 -48.99 -13.42 30.29
N ALA A 10 -48.87 -14.21 29.22
CA ALA A 10 -47.64 -14.92 28.90
C ALA A 10 -46.46 -13.95 28.71
N ASP A 11 -46.70 -12.80 28.09
CA ASP A 11 -45.68 -11.76 27.87
C ASP A 11 -45.16 -11.16 29.18
N MET A 12 -46.05 -10.93 30.17
CA MET A 12 -45.65 -10.46 31.50
C MET A 12 -44.76 -11.49 32.21
N ILE A 13 -45.12 -12.78 32.12
CA ILE A 13 -44.30 -13.87 32.69
C ILE A 13 -42.95 -13.98 31.96
N ALA A 14 -42.92 -13.84 30.64
CA ALA A 14 -41.68 -13.85 29.88
C ALA A 14 -40.75 -12.69 30.26
N ALA A 15 -41.30 -11.48 30.46
CA ALA A 15 -40.55 -10.32 30.95
C ALA A 15 -39.96 -10.56 32.34
N GLU A 16 -40.74 -11.11 33.28
CA GLU A 16 -40.27 -11.48 34.63
C GLU A 16 -39.13 -12.52 34.57
N ILE A 17 -39.27 -13.56 33.74
CA ILE A 17 -38.24 -14.60 33.57
C ILE A 17 -36.95 -13.99 33.03
N ASN A 18 -37.04 -13.12 32.01
CA ASN A 18 -35.88 -12.45 31.44
C ASN A 18 -35.20 -11.52 32.47
N ALA A 19 -35.98 -10.77 33.26
CA ALA A 19 -35.43 -9.94 34.32
C ALA A 19 -34.65 -10.77 35.36
N ILE A 20 -35.20 -11.92 35.80
CA ILE A 20 -34.51 -12.83 36.73
C ILE A 20 -33.23 -13.38 36.10
N LYS A 21 -33.27 -13.75 34.81
CA LYS A 21 -32.11 -14.27 34.08
C LYS A 21 -30.98 -13.25 34.04
N ASP A 22 -31.27 -11.99 33.74
CA ASP A 22 -30.26 -10.93 33.64
C ASP A 22 -29.69 -10.56 35.02
N GLN A 23 -30.54 -10.44 36.03
CA GLN A 23 -30.09 -10.27 37.42
C GLN A 23 -29.17 -11.41 37.88
N THR A 24 -29.54 -12.66 37.57
CA THR A 24 -28.74 -13.83 37.94
C THR A 24 -27.38 -13.81 37.26
N ARG A 25 -27.32 -13.48 35.96
CA ARG A 25 -26.06 -13.36 35.21
C ARG A 25 -25.12 -12.34 35.86
N ASN A 26 -25.66 -11.19 36.24
CA ASN A 26 -24.89 -10.10 36.84
C ASN A 26 -24.34 -10.47 38.21
N ILE A 27 -25.17 -11.09 39.04
CA ILE A 27 -24.76 -11.60 40.36
C ILE A 27 -23.65 -12.65 40.20
N VAL A 28 -23.77 -13.56 39.23
CA VAL A 28 -22.76 -14.61 38.99
C VAL A 28 -21.44 -13.99 38.56
N LEU A 29 -21.44 -13.03 37.62
CA LEU A 29 -20.20 -12.36 37.19
C LEU A 29 -19.56 -11.58 38.35
N TYR A 30 -20.36 -10.83 39.10
CA TYR A 30 -19.91 -10.07 40.28
C TYR A 30 -19.25 -10.99 41.31
N ASN A 31 -19.94 -12.05 41.74
CA ASN A 31 -19.42 -12.99 42.71
C ASN A 31 -18.18 -13.70 42.20
N SER A 32 -18.11 -14.01 40.89
CA SER A 32 -16.92 -14.60 40.27
C SER A 32 -15.69 -13.69 40.40
N ILE A 33 -15.87 -12.38 40.26
CA ILE A 33 -14.80 -11.39 40.43
C ILE A 33 -14.37 -11.29 41.90
N GLU A 34 -15.32 -11.23 42.83
CA GLU A 34 -15.00 -11.16 44.27
C GLU A 34 -14.29 -12.44 44.75
N ILE A 35 -14.72 -13.62 44.28
CA ILE A 35 -14.00 -14.88 44.54
C ILE A 35 -12.59 -14.79 43.96
N GLY A 36 -12.44 -14.31 42.73
CA GLY A 36 -11.13 -14.07 42.10
C GLY A 36 -10.21 -13.17 42.95
N ARG A 37 -10.76 -12.11 43.55
CA ARG A 37 -10.04 -11.22 44.46
C ARG A 37 -9.53 -11.96 45.70
N ARG A 38 -10.40 -12.74 46.36
CA ARG A 38 -10.01 -13.54 47.54
C ARG A 38 -9.00 -14.63 47.19
N LEU A 39 -9.09 -15.21 46.00
CA LEU A 39 -8.12 -16.19 45.54
C LEU A 39 -6.74 -15.57 45.27
N VAL A 40 -6.68 -14.32 44.79
CA VAL A 40 -5.40 -13.58 44.68
C VAL A 40 -4.80 -13.35 46.06
N GLU A 41 -5.59 -12.84 47.01
CA GLU A 41 -5.17 -12.60 48.40
C GLU A 41 -4.71 -13.91 49.08
N ALA A 42 -5.48 -14.99 48.97
CA ALA A 42 -5.12 -16.28 49.53
C ALA A 42 -3.82 -16.84 48.93
N LYS A 43 -3.58 -16.64 47.63
CA LYS A 43 -2.37 -17.14 46.96
C LYS A 43 -1.09 -16.48 47.45
N GLU A 44 -1.17 -15.26 47.98
CA GLU A 44 -0.02 -14.57 48.60
C GLU A 44 0.33 -15.14 49.98
N ILE A 45 -0.66 -15.72 50.68
CA ILE A 45 -0.53 -16.25 52.03
C ILE A 45 -0.17 -17.75 52.00
N VAL A 46 -0.73 -18.50 51.05
CA VAL A 46 -0.49 -19.94 50.92
C VAL A 46 0.94 -20.19 50.45
N GLY A 47 1.69 -20.96 51.25
CA GLY A 47 3.09 -21.29 50.97
C GLY A 47 3.31 -21.95 49.60
N HIS A 48 4.49 -21.74 49.02
CA HIS A 48 4.87 -22.32 47.72
C HIS A 48 4.68 -23.85 47.72
N GLY A 49 3.99 -24.36 46.69
CA GLY A 49 3.70 -25.80 46.53
C GLY A 49 2.38 -26.28 47.12
N GLU A 50 1.81 -25.58 48.11
CA GLU A 50 0.57 -26.00 48.78
C GLU A 50 -0.71 -25.48 48.10
N TRP A 51 -0.57 -24.60 47.10
CA TRP A 51 -1.70 -23.94 46.44
C TRP A 51 -2.77 -24.91 45.89
N SER A 52 -2.36 -25.95 45.16
CA SER A 52 -3.30 -26.91 44.57
C SER A 52 -4.06 -27.72 45.62
N ASN A 53 -3.36 -28.15 46.68
CA ASN A 53 -3.93 -28.90 47.80
C ASN A 53 -4.90 -28.03 48.61
N TRP A 54 -4.55 -26.76 48.83
CA TRP A 54 -5.41 -25.79 49.50
C TRP A 54 -6.70 -25.53 48.72
N LEU A 55 -6.61 -25.36 47.39
CA LEU A 55 -7.77 -25.13 46.53
C LEU A 55 -8.78 -26.29 46.60
N GLU A 56 -8.31 -27.52 46.52
CA GLU A 56 -9.15 -28.71 46.56
C GLU A 56 -9.83 -28.88 47.94
N LYS A 57 -9.06 -28.74 49.03
CA LYS A 57 -9.57 -29.03 50.38
C LYS A 57 -10.37 -27.89 51.01
N SER A 58 -10.04 -26.64 50.70
CA SER A 58 -10.58 -25.48 51.44
C SER A 58 -11.74 -24.80 50.71
N VAL A 59 -11.74 -24.83 49.37
CA VAL A 59 -12.71 -24.08 48.55
C VAL A 59 -13.28 -24.90 47.38
N ASP A 60 -12.95 -26.19 47.29
CA ASP A 60 -13.43 -27.13 46.26
C ASP A 60 -13.26 -26.60 44.82
N TYR A 61 -12.11 -25.99 44.54
CA TYR A 61 -11.79 -25.50 43.20
C TYR A 61 -10.67 -26.28 42.53
N SER A 62 -10.87 -26.56 41.24
CA SER A 62 -9.75 -26.93 40.38
C SER A 62 -8.80 -25.73 40.20
N GLN A 63 -7.52 -26.03 39.98
CA GLN A 63 -6.52 -24.99 39.67
C GLN A 63 -6.93 -24.15 38.44
N ARG A 64 -7.55 -24.77 37.43
CA ARG A 64 -8.04 -24.08 36.24
C ARG A 64 -9.15 -23.09 36.58
N THR A 65 -10.14 -23.49 37.37
CA THR A 65 -11.25 -22.63 37.80
C THR A 65 -10.72 -21.45 38.60
N ALA A 66 -9.86 -21.70 39.59
CA ALA A 66 -9.26 -20.67 40.42
C ALA A 66 -8.46 -19.66 39.59
N ASN A 67 -7.62 -20.15 38.66
CA ASN A 67 -6.84 -19.27 37.77
C ASN A 67 -7.74 -18.40 36.88
N ASN A 68 -8.85 -18.95 36.35
CA ASN A 68 -9.78 -18.18 35.54
C ASN A 68 -10.48 -17.07 36.37
N LEU A 69 -10.96 -17.40 37.58
CA LEU A 69 -11.58 -16.43 38.48
C LEU A 69 -10.61 -15.30 38.85
N MET A 70 -9.37 -15.65 39.21
CA MET A 70 -8.29 -14.68 39.46
C MET A 70 -8.00 -13.82 38.22
N LYS A 71 -8.04 -14.40 37.00
CA LYS A 71 -7.81 -13.68 35.76
C LYS A 71 -8.91 -12.64 35.51
N ILE A 72 -10.19 -13.02 35.68
CA ILE A 72 -11.30 -12.06 35.55
C ILE A 72 -11.15 -10.93 36.57
N PHE A 73 -10.80 -11.22 37.83
CA PHE A 73 -10.54 -10.17 38.81
C PHE A 73 -9.40 -9.23 38.40
N LYS A 74 -8.28 -9.75 37.88
CA LYS A 74 -7.17 -8.89 37.46
C LYS A 74 -7.54 -7.95 36.31
N GLU A 75 -8.36 -8.43 35.38
CA GLU A 75 -8.73 -7.68 34.17
C GLU A 75 -9.93 -6.75 34.39
N TYR A 76 -10.90 -7.15 35.21
CA TYR A 76 -12.18 -6.43 35.41
C TYR A 76 -12.42 -5.97 36.87
N GLY A 77 -11.57 -6.34 37.81
CA GLY A 77 -11.73 -5.99 39.23
C GLY A 77 -11.49 -4.51 39.51
N ALA A 78 -10.62 -3.85 38.74
CA ALA A 78 -10.42 -2.40 38.84
C ALA A 78 -11.60 -1.61 38.25
N SER A 79 -12.23 -2.12 37.18
CA SER A 79 -13.40 -1.50 36.57
C SER A 79 -14.68 -1.73 37.38
N GLN A 80 -14.71 -2.68 38.31
CA GLN A 80 -15.86 -2.94 39.20
C GLN A 80 -16.21 -1.78 40.13
N MET A 81 -15.23 -0.95 40.51
CA MET A 81 -15.52 0.28 41.26
C MET A 81 -16.27 1.33 40.41
N SER A 82 -16.29 1.15 39.09
CA SER A 82 -17.02 1.97 38.10
C SER A 82 -18.23 1.24 37.47
N LEU A 83 -18.26 -0.11 37.47
CA LEU A 83 -19.37 -0.93 36.95
C LEU A 83 -20.66 -0.81 37.77
N LEU A 84 -20.57 -0.36 39.03
CA LEU A 84 -21.70 -0.19 39.95
C LEU A 84 -22.06 1.29 40.20
N GLY A 85 -21.37 2.23 39.56
CA GLY A 85 -21.72 3.66 39.58
C GLY A 85 -22.39 4.08 38.27
N ASP A 86 -23.12 5.19 38.30
CA ASP A 86 -23.80 5.84 37.15
C ASP A 86 -22.82 6.37 36.06
N ASN A 87 -21.79 5.61 35.70
CA ASN A 87 -20.87 5.90 34.62
C ASN A 87 -21.14 4.99 33.41
N LEU A 88 -20.99 5.55 32.22
CA LEU A 88 -21.20 4.92 30.91
C LEU A 88 -20.50 3.56 30.71
N ASN A 89 -19.44 3.27 31.48
CA ASN A 89 -18.70 2.00 31.46
C ASN A 89 -19.47 0.83 32.10
N SER A 90 -20.46 1.12 32.94
CA SER A 90 -21.30 0.13 33.62
C SER A 90 -22.17 -0.66 32.63
N GLN A 91 -22.74 0.00 31.63
CA GLN A 91 -23.74 -0.60 30.75
C GLN A 91 -23.16 -1.59 29.74
N THR A 92 -21.97 -1.34 29.20
CA THR A 92 -21.35 -2.19 28.16
C THR A 92 -21.09 -3.62 28.65
N TYR A 93 -20.76 -3.79 29.93
CA TYR A 93 -20.48 -5.11 30.51
C TYR A 93 -21.64 -5.65 31.36
N ALA A 94 -22.72 -4.87 31.54
CA ALA A 94 -23.85 -5.18 32.43
C ALA A 94 -24.68 -6.39 32.00
N ASN A 95 -24.47 -6.94 30.81
CA ASN A 95 -25.22 -8.09 30.30
C ASN A 95 -24.33 -9.32 30.04
N LEU A 96 -23.04 -9.24 30.37
CA LEU A 96 -22.11 -10.34 30.12
C LEU A 96 -22.23 -11.46 31.15
N SER A 97 -22.23 -12.69 30.67
CA SER A 97 -22.00 -13.85 31.51
C SER A 97 -20.52 -14.01 31.87
N TYR A 98 -20.24 -14.74 32.96
CA TYR A 98 -18.88 -15.14 33.36
C TYR A 98 -18.04 -15.70 32.20
N SER A 99 -18.62 -16.59 31.40
CA SER A 99 -17.91 -17.23 30.30
C SER A 99 -17.64 -16.28 29.13
N GLN A 100 -18.53 -15.34 28.86
CA GLN A 100 -18.31 -14.29 27.86
C GLN A 100 -17.22 -13.31 28.32
N ALA A 101 -17.27 -12.86 29.58
CA ALA A 101 -16.24 -12.01 30.16
C ALA A 101 -14.85 -12.66 30.11
N LEU A 102 -14.76 -13.96 30.40
CA LEU A 102 -13.52 -14.74 30.28
C LEU A 102 -13.02 -14.84 28.83
N ALA A 103 -13.94 -15.02 27.86
CA ALA A 103 -13.59 -15.11 26.44
C ALA A 103 -13.00 -13.78 25.92
N LEU A 104 -13.57 -12.65 26.34
CA LEU A 104 -13.10 -11.31 25.97
C LEU A 104 -11.68 -10.98 26.46
N ILE A 105 -11.17 -11.66 27.48
CA ILE A 105 -9.76 -11.50 27.92
C ILE A 105 -8.78 -11.96 26.82
N GLY A 106 -9.23 -12.71 25.81
CA GLY A 106 -8.43 -13.01 24.63
C GLY A 106 -8.11 -11.78 23.76
N LEU A 107 -8.86 -10.68 23.92
CA LEU A 107 -8.63 -9.41 23.23
C LEU A 107 -7.84 -8.44 24.10
N GLU A 108 -7.17 -7.49 23.46
CA GLU A 108 -6.49 -6.40 24.14
C GLU A 108 -7.50 -5.53 24.91
N PRO A 109 -7.16 -5.00 26.10
CA PRO A 109 -8.10 -4.26 26.95
C PRO A 109 -8.81 -3.10 26.23
N GLU A 110 -8.09 -2.37 25.39
CA GLU A 110 -8.60 -1.22 24.63
C GLU A 110 -9.62 -1.62 23.56
N GLU A 111 -9.54 -2.85 23.06
CA GLU A 111 -10.41 -3.34 21.98
C GLU A 111 -11.68 -4.00 22.50
N ARG A 112 -11.68 -4.48 23.75
CA ARG A 112 -12.80 -5.24 24.35
C ARG A 112 -14.09 -4.43 24.31
N GLU A 113 -14.03 -3.15 24.65
CA GLU A 113 -15.22 -2.29 24.71
C GLU A 113 -15.85 -2.09 23.33
N ASN A 114 -15.03 -1.75 22.33
CA ASN A 114 -15.48 -1.58 20.95
C ASN A 114 -16.01 -2.90 20.41
N PHE A 115 -15.34 -4.01 20.72
CA PHE A 115 -15.80 -5.34 20.31
C PHE A 115 -17.17 -5.68 20.90
N VAL A 116 -17.44 -5.33 22.17
CA VAL A 116 -18.75 -5.53 22.79
C VAL A 116 -19.85 -4.69 22.13
N LYS A 117 -19.56 -3.41 21.86
CA LYS A 117 -20.51 -2.49 21.20
C LYS A 117 -20.86 -2.92 19.78
N ASP A 118 -19.85 -3.35 19.01
CA ASP A 118 -20.00 -3.61 17.58
C ASP A 118 -20.67 -4.97 17.30
N ASN A 119 -20.52 -5.96 18.19
CA ASN A 119 -20.92 -7.36 17.91
C ASN A 119 -22.18 -7.84 18.65
N LYS A 120 -22.85 -6.98 19.43
CA LYS A 120 -24.06 -7.35 20.22
C LYS A 120 -23.88 -8.67 20.98
N ILE A 121 -22.87 -8.72 21.84
CA ILE A 121 -22.44 -9.96 22.53
C ILE A 121 -23.57 -10.60 23.35
N ASP A 122 -24.54 -9.81 23.80
CA ASP A 122 -25.69 -10.24 24.59
C ASP A 122 -26.52 -11.34 23.89
N ASP A 123 -26.57 -11.30 22.55
CA ASP A 123 -27.28 -12.26 21.71
C ASP A 123 -26.42 -13.47 21.31
N MET A 124 -25.09 -13.39 21.50
CA MET A 124 -24.15 -14.43 21.08
C MET A 124 -23.95 -15.48 22.17
N SER A 125 -23.92 -16.75 21.77
CA SER A 125 -23.43 -17.81 22.64
C SER A 125 -21.93 -17.66 22.90
N THR A 126 -21.44 -18.18 24.03
CA THR A 126 -20.00 -18.19 24.35
C THR A 126 -19.16 -18.85 23.24
N ARG A 127 -19.71 -19.85 22.54
CA ARG A 127 -19.00 -20.54 21.44
C ARG A 127 -18.87 -19.64 20.22
N GLU A 128 -19.93 -18.94 19.85
CA GLU A 128 -19.91 -17.97 18.75
C GLU A 128 -18.96 -16.81 19.06
N LEU A 129 -18.98 -16.30 20.30
CA LEU A 129 -18.06 -15.26 20.76
C LEU A 129 -16.59 -15.72 20.63
N GLN A 130 -16.28 -16.94 21.08
CA GLN A 130 -14.93 -17.50 20.96
C GLN A 130 -14.50 -17.68 19.49
N ALA A 131 -15.42 -18.08 18.62
CA ALA A 131 -15.15 -18.19 17.19
C ALA A 131 -14.86 -16.83 16.56
N ALA A 132 -15.67 -15.80 16.88
CA ALA A 132 -15.48 -14.44 16.39
C ALA A 132 -14.16 -13.82 16.85
N ILE A 133 -13.78 -14.00 18.12
CA ILE A 133 -12.49 -13.53 18.65
C ILE A 133 -11.33 -14.21 17.91
N LYS A 134 -11.40 -15.54 17.72
CA LYS A 134 -10.36 -16.30 17.02
C LYS A 134 -10.24 -15.89 15.56
N GLU A 135 -11.35 -15.62 14.90
CA GLU A 135 -11.37 -15.12 13.52
C GLU A 135 -10.74 -13.74 13.43
N LYS A 136 -11.11 -12.80 14.31
CA LYS A 136 -10.49 -11.47 14.41
C LYS A 136 -8.97 -11.56 14.57
N GLN A 137 -8.50 -12.35 15.53
CA GLN A 137 -7.06 -12.54 15.77
C GLN A 137 -6.33 -13.12 14.55
N LYS A 138 -6.94 -14.09 13.86
CA LYS A 138 -6.37 -14.67 12.63
C LYS A 138 -6.30 -13.63 11.51
N LEU A 139 -7.34 -12.80 11.36
CA LEU A 139 -7.35 -11.72 10.38
C LEU A 139 -6.30 -10.67 10.69
N GLU A 140 -6.13 -10.28 11.96
CA GLU A 140 -5.09 -9.35 12.39
C GLU A 140 -3.68 -9.89 12.15
N GLU A 141 -3.44 -11.17 12.43
CA GLU A 141 -2.16 -11.83 12.15
C GLU A 141 -1.86 -11.86 10.65
N GLN A 142 -2.86 -12.21 9.83
CA GLN A 142 -2.74 -12.18 8.37
C GLN A 142 -2.48 -10.76 7.85
N LEU A 143 -3.17 -9.75 8.40
CA LEU A 143 -3.00 -8.36 8.03
C LEU A 143 -1.58 -7.87 8.35
N LYS A 144 -1.07 -8.15 9.56
CA LYS A 144 0.32 -7.83 9.93
C LYS A 144 1.33 -8.51 9.01
N ALA A 145 1.17 -9.80 8.73
CA ALA A 145 2.06 -10.52 7.82
C ALA A 145 2.06 -9.92 6.40
N LYS A 146 0.90 -9.47 5.92
CA LYS A 146 0.76 -8.81 4.62
C LYS A 146 1.31 -7.39 4.60
N GLU A 147 1.16 -6.63 5.68
CA GLU A 147 1.78 -5.32 5.83
C GLU A 147 3.31 -5.41 5.81
N GLU A 148 3.89 -6.40 6.50
CA GLU A 148 5.34 -6.67 6.46
C GLU A 148 5.81 -7.02 5.05
N GLU A 149 5.06 -7.84 4.31
CA GLU A 149 5.34 -8.19 2.92
C GLU A 149 5.29 -6.95 2.01
N ALA A 150 4.25 -6.12 2.15
CA ALA A 150 4.10 -4.88 1.39
C ALA A 150 5.23 -3.89 1.67
N ASN A 151 5.67 -3.78 2.93
CA ASN A 151 6.81 -2.93 3.31
C ASN A 151 8.11 -3.43 2.68
N LYS A 152 8.38 -4.74 2.70
CA LYS A 152 9.56 -5.33 2.03
C LYS A 152 9.53 -5.07 0.51
N ASN A 153 8.38 -5.17 -0.13
CA ASN A 153 8.25 -4.90 -1.57
C ASN A 153 8.44 -3.42 -1.89
N LYS A 154 7.93 -2.51 -1.04
CA LYS A 154 8.16 -1.06 -1.17
C LYS A 154 9.65 -0.70 -1.09
N GLU A 155 10.39 -1.34 -0.18
CA GLU A 155 11.85 -1.16 -0.09
C GLU A 155 12.58 -1.65 -1.34
N LYS A 156 12.20 -2.81 -1.89
CA LYS A 156 12.77 -3.32 -3.15
C LYS A 156 12.54 -2.35 -4.31
N ILE A 157 11.33 -1.82 -4.45
CA ILE A 157 11.01 -0.82 -5.50
C ILE A 157 11.89 0.41 -5.36
N LYS A 158 12.07 0.93 -4.14
CA LYS A 158 12.93 2.09 -3.90
C LYS A 158 14.37 1.82 -4.34
N LYS A 159 14.91 0.63 -4.06
CA LYS A 159 16.25 0.22 -4.53
C LYS A 159 16.32 0.16 -6.06
N TYR A 160 15.34 -0.45 -6.73
CA TYR A 160 15.29 -0.50 -8.19
C TYR A 160 15.19 0.90 -8.82
N GLN A 161 14.41 1.80 -8.22
CA GLN A 161 14.32 3.20 -8.68
C GLN A 161 15.65 3.95 -8.55
N GLU A 162 16.36 3.75 -7.44
CA GLU A 162 17.69 4.34 -7.23
C GLU A 162 18.74 3.78 -8.21
N GLU A 163 18.71 2.48 -8.48
CA GLU A 163 19.58 1.82 -9.47
C GLU A 163 19.28 2.32 -10.89
N ASN A 164 18.00 2.39 -11.28
CA ASN A 164 17.59 2.93 -12.58
C ASN A 164 18.02 4.39 -12.76
N LYS A 165 17.94 5.21 -11.71
CA LYS A 165 18.44 6.59 -11.75
C LYS A 165 19.95 6.65 -11.98
N LYS A 166 20.73 5.76 -11.33
CA LYS A 166 22.19 5.67 -11.53
C LYS A 166 22.56 5.18 -12.93
N ILE A 167 21.80 4.24 -13.48
CA ILE A 167 22.02 3.74 -14.85
C ILE A 167 21.70 4.85 -15.84
N LYS A 168 20.58 5.56 -15.67
CA LYS A 168 20.21 6.70 -16.51
C LYS A 168 21.28 7.79 -16.51
N SER A 169 21.79 8.20 -15.35
CA SER A 169 22.86 9.19 -15.28
C SER A 169 24.16 8.73 -15.97
N LYS A 170 24.49 7.44 -15.90
CA LYS A 170 25.65 6.88 -16.60
C LYS A 170 25.46 6.89 -18.12
N ILE A 171 24.25 6.61 -18.60
CA ILE A 171 23.92 6.69 -20.02
C ILE A 171 24.01 8.12 -20.52
N ASP A 172 23.46 9.08 -19.77
CA ASP A 172 23.55 10.50 -20.10
C ASP A 172 25.02 10.97 -20.16
N GLU A 173 25.87 10.52 -19.22
CA GLU A 173 27.32 10.82 -19.22
C GLU A 173 28.04 10.22 -20.44
N ILE A 174 27.75 8.95 -20.78
CA ILE A 174 28.33 8.29 -21.96
C ILE A 174 27.90 9.01 -23.25
N ASN A 175 26.61 9.34 -23.36
CA ASN A 175 26.08 10.05 -24.52
C ASN A 175 26.68 11.44 -24.67
N SER A 176 26.87 12.17 -23.56
CA SER A 176 27.55 13.47 -23.58
C SER A 176 29.00 13.36 -24.07
N LYS A 177 29.76 12.36 -23.60
CA LYS A 177 31.14 12.14 -24.04
C LYS A 177 31.22 11.76 -25.51
N LYS A 178 30.34 10.87 -25.97
CA LYS A 178 30.25 10.50 -27.40
C LYS A 178 29.85 11.69 -28.28
N GLN A 179 28.96 12.55 -27.80
CA GLN A 179 28.58 13.76 -28.52
C GLN A 179 29.75 14.75 -28.62
N GLU A 180 30.52 14.94 -27.55
CA GLU A 180 31.73 15.76 -27.56
C GLU A 180 32.77 15.18 -28.54
N GLU A 181 32.98 13.87 -28.51
CA GLU A 181 33.88 13.16 -29.42
C GLU A 181 33.45 13.28 -30.90
N LEU A 182 32.14 13.25 -31.18
CA LEU A 182 31.59 13.58 -32.50
C LEU A 182 31.94 15.00 -32.92
N THR A 183 31.70 15.99 -32.06
CA THR A 183 31.98 17.41 -32.40
C THR A 183 33.47 17.64 -32.68
N ASN A 184 34.36 17.02 -31.92
CA ASN A 184 35.81 17.14 -32.12
C ASN A 184 36.24 16.55 -33.47
N ARG A 185 35.71 15.39 -33.85
CA ARG A 185 35.98 14.78 -35.15
C ARG A 185 35.37 15.58 -36.31
N GLU A 186 34.19 16.19 -36.13
CA GLU A 186 33.60 17.07 -37.16
C GLU A 186 34.50 18.28 -37.45
N VAL A 187 35.10 18.88 -36.42
CA VAL A 187 36.10 19.95 -36.55
C VAL A 187 37.37 19.46 -37.25
N GLU A 188 37.86 18.25 -36.93
CA GLU A 188 39.02 17.66 -37.61
C GLU A 188 38.77 17.45 -39.11
N ILE A 189 37.60 16.95 -39.46
CA ILE A 189 37.17 16.78 -40.87
C ILE A 189 37.11 18.12 -41.59
N GLU A 190 36.58 19.16 -40.95
CA GLU A 190 36.54 20.50 -41.53
C GLU A 190 37.96 21.05 -41.78
N ASN A 191 38.88 20.86 -40.83
CA ASN A 191 40.29 21.23 -40.99
C ASN A 191 40.96 20.47 -42.14
N LEU A 192 40.74 19.15 -42.25
CA LEU A 192 41.25 18.32 -43.34
C LEU A 192 40.70 18.77 -44.70
N ARG A 193 39.40 19.07 -44.79
CA ARG A 193 38.77 19.61 -46.00
C ARG A 193 39.37 20.95 -46.42
N ASN A 194 39.56 21.86 -45.46
CA ASN A 194 40.19 23.15 -45.72
C ASN A 194 41.64 22.99 -46.20
N HIS A 195 42.39 22.06 -45.63
CA HIS A 195 43.76 21.77 -46.04
C HIS A 195 43.82 21.17 -47.46
N ILE A 196 42.97 20.19 -47.76
CA ILE A 196 42.81 19.61 -49.10
C ILE A 196 42.50 20.70 -50.13
N ASN A 197 41.50 21.55 -49.89
CA ASN A 197 41.16 22.66 -50.77
C ASN A 197 42.35 23.61 -51.01
N SER A 198 43.15 23.88 -49.97
CA SER A 198 44.35 24.73 -50.10
C SER A 198 45.45 24.09 -50.95
N LEU A 199 45.63 22.77 -50.85
CA LEU A 199 46.59 22.01 -51.65
C LEU A 199 46.13 21.91 -53.11
N GLU A 200 44.84 21.69 -53.35
CA GLU A 200 44.24 21.68 -54.69
C GLU A 200 44.45 23.03 -55.39
N LYS A 201 44.19 24.15 -54.69
CA LYS A 201 44.42 25.50 -55.23
C LYS A 201 45.88 25.74 -55.57
N ARG A 202 46.81 25.30 -54.72
CA ARG A 202 48.26 25.40 -54.99
C ARG A 202 48.69 24.59 -56.20
N ILE A 203 48.20 23.36 -56.34
CA ILE A 203 48.48 22.53 -57.51
C ILE A 203 47.97 23.19 -58.80
N GLU A 204 46.79 23.82 -58.77
CA GLU A 204 46.24 24.54 -59.92
C GLU A 204 47.09 25.77 -60.27
N GLU A 205 47.45 26.58 -59.28
CA GLU A 205 48.32 27.76 -59.45
C GLU A 205 49.73 27.39 -59.96
N GLU A 206 50.32 26.30 -59.45
CA GLU A 206 51.62 25.79 -59.89
C GLU A 206 51.55 25.21 -61.33
N LYS A 207 50.44 24.57 -61.71
CA LYS A 207 50.21 24.10 -63.10
C LYS A 207 50.07 25.23 -64.11
N GLU A 208 49.40 26.32 -63.75
CA GLU A 208 49.26 27.49 -64.64
C GLU A 208 50.61 28.20 -64.88
N ASN A 209 51.52 28.14 -63.91
CA ASN A 209 52.82 28.82 -63.95
C ASN A 209 53.99 27.92 -64.38
N ALA A 210 53.78 26.61 -64.57
CA ALA A 210 54.83 25.65 -64.85
C ALA A 210 55.45 25.86 -66.25
N ARG A 211 56.77 26.11 -66.29
CA ARG A 211 57.57 26.18 -67.53
C ARG A 211 58.83 25.30 -67.51
N ASP A 212 59.20 24.75 -66.35
CA ASP A 212 60.52 24.15 -66.09
C ASP A 212 60.39 22.82 -65.28
N PRO A 213 61.34 21.87 -65.38
CA PRO A 213 61.26 20.56 -64.71
C PRO A 213 61.19 20.60 -63.17
N GLU A 214 61.69 21.66 -62.54
CA GLU A 214 61.61 21.85 -61.08
C GLU A 214 60.16 22.09 -60.62
N ALA A 215 59.32 22.72 -61.46
CA ALA A 215 57.90 22.92 -61.17
C ALA A 215 57.11 21.59 -61.18
N GLU A 216 57.49 20.65 -62.06
CA GLU A 216 56.89 19.29 -62.08
C GLU A 216 57.25 18.49 -60.82
N GLU A 217 58.44 18.69 -60.24
CA GLU A 217 58.83 18.02 -59.00
C GLU A 217 58.06 18.55 -57.77
N GLU A 218 57.83 19.86 -57.68
CA GLU A 218 57.00 20.46 -56.62
C GLU A 218 55.53 20.04 -56.73
N ILE A 219 54.97 20.04 -57.95
CA ILE A 219 53.59 19.56 -58.20
C ILE A 219 53.45 18.10 -57.76
N ASN A 220 54.44 17.24 -58.05
CA ASN A 220 54.42 15.84 -57.63
C ASN A 220 54.48 15.68 -56.10
N LYS A 221 55.28 16.49 -55.40
CA LYS A 221 55.33 16.50 -53.92
C LYS A 221 54.00 16.95 -53.32
N THR A 222 53.41 18.03 -53.83
CA THR A 222 52.12 18.56 -53.37
C THR A 222 50.97 17.59 -53.67
N THR A 223 51.00 16.90 -54.82
CA THR A 223 50.03 15.88 -55.20
C THR A 223 50.09 14.66 -54.28
N LYS A 224 51.29 14.23 -53.88
CA LYS A 224 51.46 13.13 -52.92
C LYS A 224 50.89 13.50 -51.55
N LEU A 225 51.17 14.71 -51.07
CA LEU A 225 50.62 15.21 -49.82
C LEU A 225 49.08 15.32 -49.85
N LEU A 226 48.51 15.75 -50.99
CA LEU A 226 47.07 15.77 -51.22
C LEU A 226 46.45 14.36 -51.10
N GLN A 227 47.07 13.36 -51.72
CA GLN A 227 46.61 11.97 -51.63
C GLN A 227 46.66 11.44 -50.18
N GLU A 228 47.74 11.72 -49.45
CA GLU A 228 47.86 11.34 -48.03
C GLU A 228 46.73 11.96 -47.20
N LYS A 229 46.44 13.25 -47.39
CA LYS A 229 45.37 13.95 -46.67
C LYS A 229 43.97 13.52 -47.08
N ALA A 230 43.74 13.17 -48.34
CA ALA A 230 42.47 12.60 -48.80
C ALA A 230 42.20 11.21 -48.18
N VAL A 231 43.25 10.40 -47.97
CA VAL A 231 43.13 9.11 -47.26
C VAL A 231 42.77 9.33 -45.78
N GLU A 232 43.44 10.28 -45.10
CA GLU A 232 43.11 10.65 -43.71
C GLU A 232 41.65 11.12 -43.59
N LEU A 233 41.17 11.98 -44.49
CA LEU A 233 39.78 12.43 -44.53
C LEU A 233 38.80 11.27 -44.71
N GLY A 234 39.11 10.33 -45.60
CA GLY A 234 38.29 9.14 -45.83
C GLY A 234 38.20 8.20 -44.61
N GLN A 235 39.27 8.12 -43.81
CA GLN A 235 39.28 7.39 -42.55
C GLN A 235 38.43 8.10 -41.48
N ALA A 236 38.61 9.41 -41.31
CA ALA A 236 37.84 10.22 -40.36
C ALA A 236 36.33 10.18 -40.64
N LEU A 237 35.92 10.19 -41.92
CA LEU A 237 34.50 10.08 -42.30
C LEU A 237 33.88 8.74 -41.90
N LYS A 238 34.61 7.63 -42.05
CA LYS A 238 34.15 6.29 -41.62
C LYS A 238 34.00 6.20 -40.11
N GLU A 239 34.92 6.81 -39.35
CA GLU A 239 34.83 6.86 -37.89
C GLU A 239 33.60 7.65 -37.43
N ILE A 240 33.30 8.81 -38.02
CA ILE A 240 32.08 9.56 -37.68
C ILE A 240 30.82 8.79 -38.03
N GLU A 241 30.76 8.11 -39.18
CA GLU A 241 29.60 7.31 -39.57
C GLU A 241 29.35 6.18 -38.54
N SER A 242 30.41 5.54 -38.05
CA SER A 242 30.31 4.54 -36.98
C SER A 242 29.80 5.12 -35.66
N LEU A 243 30.30 6.29 -35.27
CA LEU A 243 29.88 6.98 -34.03
C LEU A 243 28.43 7.48 -34.12
N LYS A 244 28.00 8.00 -35.28
CA LYS A 244 26.62 8.42 -35.52
C LYS A 244 25.66 7.23 -35.44
N LYS A 245 26.03 6.09 -36.04
CA LYS A 245 25.27 4.85 -35.93
C LYS A 245 25.16 4.36 -34.48
N GLU A 246 26.25 4.44 -33.71
CA GLU A 246 26.22 4.09 -32.28
C GLU A 246 25.34 5.02 -31.42
N LEU A 247 25.14 6.28 -31.83
CA LEU A 247 24.20 7.20 -31.18
C LEU A 247 22.74 6.96 -31.62
N GLU A 248 22.52 6.70 -32.91
CA GLU A 248 21.18 6.47 -33.48
C GLU A 248 20.58 5.13 -33.05
N GLU A 249 21.40 4.09 -32.89
CA GLU A 249 20.90 2.76 -32.53
C GLU A 249 20.35 2.67 -31.10
N LYS A 250 20.53 3.67 -30.22
CA LYS A 250 19.97 3.66 -28.86
C LYS A 250 19.73 5.05 -28.25
N PRO A 251 18.48 5.53 -28.17
CA PRO A 251 17.98 5.86 -26.85
C PRO A 251 17.81 4.52 -26.14
N ILE A 252 18.62 4.21 -25.13
CA ILE A 252 18.25 3.15 -24.19
C ILE A 252 17.00 3.68 -23.48
N GLU A 253 15.83 3.39 -24.02
CA GLU A 253 14.59 3.40 -23.24
C GLU A 253 14.79 2.33 -22.17
N ILE A 254 15.31 2.74 -21.02
CA ILE A 254 15.08 2.01 -19.79
C ILE A 254 13.59 2.22 -19.48
N ASN A 255 12.70 1.53 -20.20
CA ASN A 255 11.37 1.27 -19.66
C ASN A 255 11.51 0.16 -18.62
N ALA A 256 12.22 0.46 -17.53
CA ALA A 256 12.10 -0.31 -16.31
C ALA A 256 10.86 0.22 -15.58
N GLU A 257 9.70 0.00 -16.20
CA GLU A 257 8.48 -0.16 -15.42
C GLU A 257 8.78 -1.25 -14.39
N ILE A 258 8.47 -0.94 -13.13
CA ILE A 258 8.42 -1.94 -12.06
C ILE A 258 7.66 -3.14 -12.66
N PRO A 259 8.19 -4.37 -12.62
CA PRO A 259 7.55 -5.51 -13.26
C PRO A 259 6.05 -5.49 -12.97
N GLU A 260 5.23 -5.54 -14.00
CA GLU A 260 3.78 -5.35 -13.92
C GLU A 260 3.13 -6.31 -12.90
N GLU A 261 3.77 -7.46 -12.69
CA GLU A 261 3.48 -8.41 -11.62
C GLU A 261 3.55 -7.80 -10.21
N VAL A 262 4.60 -7.02 -9.90
CA VAL A 262 4.85 -6.42 -8.58
C VAL A 262 3.96 -5.21 -8.33
N THR A 263 3.65 -4.42 -9.36
CA THR A 263 2.66 -3.34 -9.25
C THR A 263 1.26 -3.91 -9.06
N ARG A 264 0.89 -4.95 -9.83
CA ARG A 264 -0.39 -5.67 -9.69
C ARG A 264 -0.51 -6.34 -8.32
N GLU A 265 0.53 -7.03 -7.84
CA GLU A 265 0.52 -7.65 -6.52
C GLU A 265 0.38 -6.61 -5.40
N LEU A 266 1.02 -5.45 -5.51
CA LEU A 266 0.87 -4.36 -4.54
C LEU A 266 -0.49 -3.70 -4.61
N GLU A 267 -1.06 -3.55 -5.80
CA GLU A 267 -2.39 -2.98 -5.98
C GLU A 267 -3.45 -3.95 -5.45
N GLU A 268 -3.35 -5.25 -5.74
CA GLU A 268 -4.19 -6.28 -5.14
C GLU A 268 -4.02 -6.38 -3.63
N LEU A 269 -2.80 -6.27 -3.11
CA LEU A 269 -2.55 -6.28 -1.66
C LEU A 269 -3.07 -5.01 -0.99
N ARG A 270 -2.93 -3.83 -1.62
CA ARG A 270 -3.53 -2.57 -1.13
C ARG A 270 -5.06 -2.63 -1.17
N ASP A 271 -5.62 -3.22 -2.20
CA ASP A 271 -7.05 -3.38 -2.36
C ASP A 271 -7.59 -4.37 -1.31
N ARG A 272 -6.87 -5.45 -1.00
CA ARG A 272 -7.24 -6.40 0.07
C ARG A 272 -7.01 -5.86 1.48
N VAL A 273 -5.93 -5.12 1.73
CA VAL A 273 -5.66 -4.46 3.02
C VAL A 273 -6.68 -3.35 3.27
N SER A 274 -7.03 -2.54 2.26
CA SER A 274 -8.10 -1.54 2.39
C SER A 274 -9.49 -2.16 2.62
N LYS A 275 -9.76 -3.32 2.02
CA LYS A 275 -10.95 -4.15 2.31
C LYS A 275 -10.96 -4.71 3.74
N ALA A 276 -9.80 -4.93 4.37
CA ALA A 276 -9.70 -5.45 5.72
C ALA A 276 -9.73 -4.37 6.82
N THR A 277 -9.33 -3.13 6.52
CA THR A 277 -9.18 -2.06 7.53
C THR A 277 -10.40 -1.12 7.64
N SER A 278 -11.44 -1.24 6.81
CA SER A 278 -12.58 -0.32 6.87
C SER A 278 -13.85 -1.00 7.35
N GLN A 279 -14.16 -0.75 8.62
CA GLN A 279 -15.54 -0.72 9.10
C GLN A 279 -16.40 0.07 8.11
N ASN A 280 -17.56 -0.49 7.73
CA ASN A 280 -18.51 -0.09 6.68
C ASN A 280 -18.20 -0.57 5.26
N GLU A 281 -18.69 -1.78 4.95
CA GLU A 281 -18.86 -2.34 3.60
C GLU A 281 -19.41 -1.33 2.57
N SER A 282 -20.32 -0.44 3.01
CA SER A 282 -20.89 0.64 2.19
C SER A 282 -19.87 1.70 1.76
N SER A 283 -18.90 2.03 2.61
CA SER A 283 -17.85 3.02 2.31
C SER A 283 -16.83 2.47 1.30
N VAL A 284 -16.53 1.17 1.40
CA VAL A 284 -15.69 0.45 0.43
C VAL A 284 -16.37 0.39 -0.93
N LYS A 285 -17.65 -0.03 -0.97
CA LYS A 285 -18.45 -0.04 -2.21
C LYS A 285 -18.51 1.35 -2.85
N PHE A 286 -18.73 2.40 -2.06
CA PHE A 286 -18.70 3.78 -2.55
C PHE A 286 -17.35 4.15 -3.18
N LYS A 287 -16.22 3.87 -2.51
CA LYS A 287 -14.89 4.18 -3.06
C LYS A 287 -14.60 3.46 -4.38
N ILE A 288 -14.99 2.19 -4.50
CA ILE A 288 -14.83 1.42 -5.74
C ILE A 288 -15.63 2.06 -6.86
N TYR A 289 -16.95 2.26 -6.67
CA TYR A 289 -17.80 2.85 -7.70
C TYR A 289 -17.42 4.29 -8.04
N PHE A 290 -16.97 5.08 -7.05
CA PHE A 290 -16.47 6.42 -7.29
C PHE A 290 -15.20 6.44 -8.15
N ASN A 291 -14.23 5.56 -7.85
CA ASN A 291 -13.00 5.46 -8.64
C ASN A 291 -13.25 4.96 -10.06
N GLU A 292 -14.14 3.98 -10.23
CA GLU A 292 -14.57 3.50 -11.55
C GLU A 292 -15.25 4.62 -12.36
N LEU A 293 -16.16 5.37 -11.74
CA LEU A 293 -16.82 6.51 -12.36
C LEU A 293 -15.82 7.60 -12.76
N ALA A 294 -14.89 7.94 -11.86
CA ALA A 294 -13.86 8.96 -12.11
C ALA A 294 -12.93 8.54 -13.26
N LYS A 295 -12.53 7.27 -13.31
CA LYS A 295 -11.72 6.73 -14.41
C LYS A 295 -12.49 6.76 -15.72
N GLY A 296 -13.71 6.26 -15.75
CA GLY A 296 -14.56 6.28 -16.95
C GLY A 296 -14.82 7.70 -17.46
N PHE A 297 -14.99 8.67 -16.57
CA PHE A 297 -15.15 10.08 -16.94
C PHE A 297 -13.86 10.66 -17.55
N SER A 298 -12.69 10.34 -16.99
CA SER A 298 -11.39 10.74 -17.53
C SER A 298 -11.16 10.19 -18.95
N ASP A 299 -11.47 8.92 -19.18
CA ASP A 299 -11.30 8.29 -20.49
C ASP A 299 -12.31 8.82 -21.52
N LEU A 300 -13.52 9.18 -21.08
CA LEU A 300 -14.50 9.88 -21.90
C LEU A 300 -14.03 11.29 -22.30
N LEU A 301 -13.39 12.04 -21.40
CA LEU A 301 -12.80 13.34 -21.75
C LEU A 301 -11.63 13.22 -22.75
N LYS A 302 -10.80 12.18 -22.64
CA LYS A 302 -9.75 11.90 -23.63
C LYS A 302 -10.35 11.60 -25.00
N SER A 303 -11.34 10.72 -25.05
CA SER A 303 -12.04 10.35 -26.29
C SER A 303 -12.69 11.57 -26.95
N LEU A 304 -13.27 12.49 -26.16
CA LEU A 304 -13.76 13.77 -26.66
C LEU A 304 -12.66 14.68 -27.21
N GLY A 305 -11.47 14.63 -26.63
CA GLY A 305 -10.29 15.36 -27.09
C GLY A 305 -9.85 14.94 -28.49
N GLU A 306 -9.93 13.64 -28.78
CA GLU A 306 -9.52 12.99 -30.04
C GLU A 306 -10.48 13.21 -31.21
N ILE A 307 -11.68 13.73 -30.97
CA ILE A 307 -12.63 14.06 -32.06
C ILE A 307 -12.17 15.34 -32.76
N GLU A 308 -11.87 15.22 -34.05
CA GLU A 308 -11.42 16.31 -34.93
C GLU A 308 -12.57 17.17 -35.49
N GLU A 309 -13.75 16.58 -35.72
CA GLU A 309 -14.92 17.34 -36.20
C GLU A 309 -15.60 18.14 -35.07
N GLU A 310 -15.50 19.47 -35.17
CA GLU A 310 -15.96 20.39 -34.11
C GLU A 310 -17.49 20.31 -33.87
N GLU A 311 -18.28 20.11 -34.93
CA GLU A 311 -19.74 20.01 -34.82
C GLU A 311 -20.17 18.72 -34.08
N ILE A 312 -19.47 17.61 -34.33
CA ILE A 312 -19.67 16.34 -33.61
C ILE A 312 -19.17 16.44 -32.17
N LYS A 313 -18.03 17.09 -31.96
CA LYS A 313 -17.44 17.33 -30.63
C LYS A 313 -18.37 18.14 -29.73
N GLU A 314 -18.97 19.22 -30.24
CA GLU A 314 -19.93 20.03 -29.49
C GLU A 314 -21.23 19.29 -29.17
N LYS A 315 -21.70 18.44 -30.10
CA LYS A 315 -22.86 17.56 -29.85
C LYS A 315 -22.59 16.58 -28.71
N TYR A 316 -21.42 15.93 -28.69
CA TYR A 316 -21.07 14.99 -27.62
C TYR A 316 -20.76 15.70 -26.29
N LYS A 317 -20.12 16.87 -26.29
CA LYS A 317 -19.99 17.71 -25.07
C LYS A 317 -21.36 18.06 -24.49
N SER A 318 -22.32 18.42 -25.34
CA SER A 318 -23.69 18.73 -24.90
C SER A 318 -24.39 17.52 -24.29
N ALA A 319 -24.20 16.32 -24.86
CA ALA A 319 -24.72 15.07 -24.31
C ALA A 319 -24.11 14.76 -22.93
N VAL A 320 -22.80 14.95 -22.76
CA VAL A 320 -22.08 14.72 -21.50
C VAL A 320 -22.53 15.73 -20.42
N LYS A 321 -22.68 17.01 -20.78
CA LYS A 321 -23.24 18.03 -19.86
C LYS A 321 -24.66 17.67 -19.41
N LYS A 322 -25.49 17.15 -20.32
CA LYS A 322 -26.84 16.70 -19.97
C LYS A 322 -26.80 15.54 -18.99
N LEU A 323 -25.95 14.55 -19.22
CA LEU A 323 -25.76 13.41 -18.31
C LEU A 323 -25.33 13.87 -16.90
N ILE A 324 -24.39 14.82 -16.81
CA ILE A 324 -23.95 15.37 -15.51
C ILE A 324 -25.11 16.07 -14.79
N ASN A 325 -25.91 16.86 -15.51
CA ASN A 325 -27.09 17.51 -14.92
C ASN A 325 -28.13 16.48 -14.45
N ASP A 326 -28.36 15.42 -15.23
CA ASP A 326 -29.28 14.34 -14.85
C ASP A 326 -28.77 13.57 -13.62
N MET A 327 -27.46 13.36 -13.48
CA MET A 327 -26.85 12.78 -12.27
C MET A 327 -26.99 13.70 -11.05
N ASN A 328 -26.79 15.00 -11.24
CA ASN A 328 -26.91 16.00 -10.16
C ASN A 328 -28.35 16.16 -9.64
N ASN A 329 -29.36 15.87 -10.47
CA ASN A 329 -30.76 15.88 -10.06
C ASN A 329 -31.18 14.61 -9.27
N ASN A 330 -30.37 13.55 -9.32
CA ASN A 330 -30.66 12.25 -8.69
C ASN A 330 -29.78 11.96 -7.46
N LEU A 331 -28.87 12.88 -7.12
CA LEU A 331 -28.10 12.94 -5.88
C LEU A 331 -28.77 13.91 -4.92
#